data_AF-A0A448NV58-F1
#
_entry.id   AF-A0A448NV58-F1
#
_cell.length_a   1.000
_cell.length_b   1.000
_cell.length_c   1.000
_cell.angle_alpha   90.00
_cell.angle_beta   90.00
_cell.angle_gamma   90.00
#
_symmetry.space_group_name_H-M   'P 1'
#
loop_
_entity.id
_entity.type
_entity.pdbx_description
1 polymer ?
#
loop_
_entity_poly.entity_id
_entity_poly.type
_entity_poly.pdbx_seq_one_letter_code
_entity_poly.pdbx_strand_id
1 'polypeptide(L)'
;MKFCTSSFTECKLTSFTKKIEEFFSELSTVKSLILPLIMEQKSKDPLHGKRLDAILEELVEYYGGFEKLGEQINIRCFTEKPSINSSLKFLRRTEWARAKVESLYLYVLRQKKKEERLRE
;
A
#
# COMPACT_ATOMS: atom_id res chain seq x y z
N MET A 1 15.03 -47.53 -11.97
CA MET A 1 15.15 -46.06 -12.22
C MET A 1 13.78 -45.44 -12.40
N LYS A 2 13.29 -44.66 -11.43
CA LYS A 2 12.52 -43.43 -11.65
C LYS A 2 12.90 -42.48 -10.51
N PHE A 3 13.36 -41.30 -10.90
CA PHE A 3 14.04 -40.33 -10.04
C PHE A 3 13.13 -39.83 -8.92
N CYS A 4 13.67 -39.88 -7.71
CA CYS A 4 13.30 -39.05 -6.59
C CYS A 4 14.27 -37.86 -6.60
N THR A 5 13.78 -36.63 -6.79
CA THR A 5 14.47 -35.41 -6.34
C THR A 5 13.46 -34.28 -6.12
N SER A 6 13.60 -33.65 -4.94
CA SER A 6 13.23 -32.26 -4.58
C SER A 6 11.74 -31.90 -4.61
N SER A 7 11.00 -31.80 -3.50
CA SER A 7 11.27 -31.02 -2.27
C SER A 7 11.73 -29.60 -2.57
N PHE A 8 10.86 -28.60 -2.42
CA PHE A 8 11.06 -27.49 -1.48
C PHE A 8 9.87 -26.51 -1.51
N THR A 9 9.24 -26.35 -0.34
CA THR A 9 8.53 -25.15 0.13
C THR A 9 7.16 -24.79 -0.49
N GLU A 10 6.14 -25.61 -0.23
CA GLU A 10 4.74 -25.15 -0.13
C GLU A 10 4.36 -24.68 1.29
N CYS A 11 5.30 -24.61 2.24
CA CYS A 11 5.00 -24.24 3.63
C CYS A 11 5.76 -22.99 4.05
N LYS A 12 5.19 -21.79 3.82
CA LYS A 12 5.42 -20.57 4.67
C LYS A 12 4.61 -19.30 4.33
N LEU A 13 3.56 -19.34 3.50
CA LEU A 13 2.81 -18.12 3.13
C LEU A 13 1.33 -18.07 3.53
N THR A 14 0.88 -18.94 4.44
CA THR A 14 -0.51 -18.93 4.94
C THR A 14 -0.65 -18.64 6.43
N SER A 15 0.45 -18.59 7.20
CA SER A 15 0.41 -18.22 8.64
C SER A 15 0.69 -16.74 8.92
N PHE A 16 1.33 -16.02 8.00
CA PHE A 16 1.67 -14.61 8.25
C PHE A 16 0.49 -13.65 8.04
N THR A 17 -0.49 -14.03 7.22
CA THR A 17 -1.67 -13.21 6.90
C THR A 17 -2.76 -13.29 7.98
N LYS A 18 -2.91 -14.43 8.67
CA LYS A 18 -3.84 -14.53 9.82
C LYS A 18 -3.38 -13.71 11.03
N LYS A 19 -2.06 -13.59 11.24
CA LYS A 19 -1.51 -12.80 12.36
C LYS A 19 -1.65 -11.29 12.16
N ILE A 20 -1.77 -10.83 10.91
CA ILE A 20 -2.06 -9.42 10.59
C ILE A 20 -3.54 -9.10 10.78
N GLU A 21 -4.47 -10.01 10.45
CA GLU A 21 -5.91 -9.82 10.68
C GLU A 21 -6.28 -9.81 12.18
N GLU A 22 -5.65 -10.64 13.01
CA GLU A 22 -5.84 -10.60 14.48
C GLU A 22 -5.32 -9.29 15.10
N PHE A 23 -4.22 -8.75 14.57
CA PHE A 23 -3.66 -7.46 15.01
C PHE A 23 -4.60 -6.28 14.73
N PHE A 24 -5.43 -6.39 13.68
CA PHE A 24 -6.44 -5.38 13.32
C PHE A 24 -7.67 -5.41 14.24
N SER A 25 -7.96 -6.56 14.88
CA SER A 25 -9.07 -6.68 15.85
C SER A 25 -8.75 -5.98 17.18
N GLU A 26 -7.50 -6.08 17.66
CA GLU A 26 -7.09 -5.36 18.89
C GLU A 26 -7.01 -3.84 18.71
N LEU A 27 -6.69 -3.37 17.49
CA LEU A 27 -6.65 -1.94 17.16
C LEU A 27 -8.04 -1.27 17.14
N SER A 28 -9.13 -2.05 17.10
CA SER A 28 -10.50 -1.52 17.17
C SER A 28 -10.81 -0.87 18.54
N THR A 29 -10.30 -1.43 19.63
CA THR A 29 -10.63 -0.98 20.99
C THR A 29 -9.77 0.20 21.45
N VAL A 30 -8.49 0.25 21.03
CA VAL A 30 -7.61 1.39 21.34
C VAL A 30 -7.87 2.63 20.46
N LYS A 31 -8.43 2.47 19.26
CA LYS A 31 -8.83 3.59 18.40
C LYS A 31 -10.00 4.41 18.97
N SER A 32 -10.83 3.80 19.82
CA SER A 32 -11.99 4.44 20.46
C SER A 32 -11.65 5.29 21.70
N LEU A 33 -10.47 5.11 22.30
CA LEU A 33 -10.06 5.82 23.52
C LEU A 33 -8.96 6.88 23.28
N ILE A 34 -8.34 6.92 22.11
CA ILE A 34 -7.26 7.87 21.76
C ILE A 34 -7.71 8.82 20.64
N LEU A 35 -8.89 9.45 20.77
CA LEU A 35 -9.33 10.46 19.80
C LEU A 35 -10.07 11.67 20.38
N PRO A 36 -9.51 12.33 21.41
CA PRO A 36 -9.69 13.78 21.53
C PRO A 36 -8.36 14.57 21.57
N LEU A 37 -7.23 13.97 21.17
CA LEU A 37 -5.91 14.62 21.18
C LEU A 37 -5.25 14.73 19.80
N ILE A 38 -5.96 15.28 18.81
CA ILE A 38 -5.29 15.84 17.63
C ILE A 38 -5.77 17.28 17.46
N MET A 39 -5.28 18.12 18.37
CA MET A 39 -5.12 19.54 18.14
C MET A 39 -4.20 19.72 16.92
N GLU A 40 -4.77 20.28 15.86
CA GLU A 40 -4.20 21.44 15.18
C GLU A 40 -2.67 21.44 14.99
N GLN A 41 -2.14 20.40 14.35
CA GLN A 41 -0.90 20.60 13.61
C GLN A 41 -1.25 21.45 12.40
N LYS A 42 -0.86 22.72 12.46
CA LYS A 42 -0.65 23.57 11.29
C LYS A 42 0.56 22.99 10.51
N SER A 43 0.45 21.74 10.06
CA SER A 43 1.46 21.05 9.27
C SER A 43 1.19 21.33 7.80
N LYS A 44 2.25 21.72 7.10
CA LYS A 44 2.31 21.89 5.65
C LYS A 44 2.16 20.52 4.98
N ASP A 45 1.06 19.81 5.19
CA ASP A 45 0.83 18.49 4.65
C ASP A 45 0.23 18.62 3.25
N PRO A 46 1.01 18.40 2.17
CA PRO A 46 0.51 18.48 0.80
C PRO A 46 -0.44 17.33 0.45
N LEU A 47 -0.76 16.45 1.41
CA LEU A 47 -1.69 15.35 1.23
C LEU A 47 -3.16 15.76 1.38
N HIS A 48 -3.44 16.93 1.94
CA HIS A 48 -4.82 17.32 2.26
C HIS A 48 -5.61 17.59 0.97
N GLY A 49 -6.52 16.68 0.63
CA GLY A 49 -7.42 16.80 -0.52
C GLY A 49 -6.93 16.13 -1.81
N LYS A 50 -5.84 15.36 -1.78
CA LYS A 50 -5.42 14.58 -2.96
C LYS A 50 -6.45 13.50 -3.28
N ARG A 51 -6.91 13.50 -4.53
CA ARG A 51 -7.84 12.49 -5.03
C ARG A 51 -7.12 11.15 -5.22
N LEU A 52 -7.82 10.05 -4.98
CA LEU A 52 -7.26 8.69 -5.06
C LEU A 52 -6.73 8.34 -6.46
N ASP A 53 -7.33 8.92 -7.51
CA ASP A 53 -6.86 8.79 -8.90
C ASP A 53 -5.51 9.48 -9.11
N ALA A 54 -5.35 10.71 -8.63
CA ALA A 54 -4.08 11.43 -8.73
C ALA A 54 -2.94 10.68 -8.00
N ILE A 55 -3.20 10.14 -6.82
CA ILE A 55 -2.22 9.33 -6.08
C ILE A 55 -1.78 8.12 -6.89
N LEU A 56 -2.74 7.42 -7.52
CA LEU A 56 -2.45 6.23 -8.31
C LEU A 56 -1.65 6.57 -9.57
N GLU A 57 -2.03 7.65 -10.27
CA GLU A 57 -1.32 8.13 -11.46
C GLU A 57 0.15 8.49 -11.14
N GLU A 58 0.38 9.25 -10.07
CA GLU A 58 1.73 9.62 -9.64
C GLU A 58 2.58 8.40 -9.26
N LEU A 59 1.97 7.36 -8.67
CA LEU A 59 2.67 6.11 -8.35
C LEU A 59 3.04 5.32 -9.60
N VAL A 60 2.11 5.19 -10.55
CA VAL A 60 2.36 4.49 -11.82
C VAL A 60 3.46 5.20 -12.61
N GLU A 61 3.46 6.53 -12.63
CA GLU A 61 4.49 7.35 -13.26
C GLU A 61 5.85 7.18 -12.56
N TYR A 62 5.89 7.25 -11.23
CA TYR A 62 7.13 7.11 -10.45
C TYR A 62 7.79 5.74 -10.64
N TYR A 63 7.01 4.66 -10.65
CA TYR A 63 7.52 3.30 -10.86
C TYR A 63 7.65 2.92 -12.35
N GLY A 64 7.14 3.75 -13.27
CA GLY A 64 7.19 3.49 -14.71
C GLY A 64 6.30 2.34 -15.18
N GLY A 65 5.21 2.05 -14.47
CA GLY A 65 4.22 1.04 -14.89
C GLY A 65 3.58 0.23 -13.75
N PHE A 66 2.52 -0.50 -14.10
CA PHE A 66 1.78 -1.35 -13.16
C PHE A 66 2.53 -2.62 -12.75
N GLU A 67 3.45 -3.11 -13.58
CA GLU A 67 4.26 -4.30 -13.29
C GLU A 67 5.10 -4.09 -12.02
N LYS A 68 5.93 -3.04 -12.00
CA LYS A 68 6.76 -2.71 -10.85
C LYS A 68 5.94 -2.29 -9.64
N LEU A 69 4.80 -1.63 -9.85
CA LEU A 69 3.89 -1.30 -8.76
C LEU A 69 3.29 -2.56 -8.11
N GLY A 70 2.95 -3.58 -8.92
CA GLY A 70 2.49 -4.88 -8.47
C GLY A 70 3.54 -5.68 -7.71
N GLU A 71 4.82 -5.52 -8.05
CA GLU A 71 5.93 -6.08 -7.27
C GLU A 71 6.02 -5.46 -5.87
N GLN A 72 5.80 -4.15 -5.74
CA GLN A 72 5.80 -3.46 -4.44
C GLN A 72 4.56 -3.79 -3.61
N ILE A 73 3.40 -3.83 -4.26
CA ILE A 73 2.14 -4.15 -3.61
C ILE A 73 1.47 -5.29 -4.36
N ASN A 74 1.49 -6.48 -3.75
CA ASN A 74 0.76 -7.65 -4.24
C ASN A 74 -0.77 -7.43 -4.11
N ILE A 75 -1.34 -6.69 -5.06
CA ILE A 75 -2.78 -6.52 -5.28
C ILE A 75 -3.08 -7.04 -6.69
N ARG A 76 -4.05 -7.95 -6.79
CA ARG A 76 -4.48 -8.59 -8.05
C ARG A 76 -4.90 -7.61 -9.14
N CYS A 77 -5.34 -6.40 -8.79
CA CYS A 77 -5.77 -5.40 -9.77
C CYS A 77 -4.62 -4.91 -10.65
N PHE A 78 -3.38 -4.91 -10.17
CA PHE A 78 -2.22 -4.46 -10.95
C PHE A 78 -1.68 -5.54 -11.88
N THR A 79 -1.95 -6.82 -11.61
CA THR A 79 -1.49 -7.95 -12.42
C THR A 79 -2.52 -8.43 -13.43
N GLU A 80 -3.80 -8.51 -13.06
CA GLU A 80 -4.85 -9.08 -13.94
C GLU A 80 -5.46 -8.05 -14.90
N LYS A 81 -5.68 -6.80 -14.43
CA LYS A 81 -6.32 -5.73 -15.21
C LYS A 81 -5.65 -4.38 -14.95
N PRO A 82 -4.41 -4.17 -15.44
CA PRO A 82 -3.65 -2.95 -15.20
C PRO A 82 -4.29 -1.76 -15.91
N SER A 83 -5.19 -1.06 -15.21
CA SER A 83 -5.87 0.14 -15.69
C SER A 83 -6.35 0.99 -14.52
N ILE A 84 -6.16 2.31 -14.62
CA ILE A 84 -6.53 3.29 -13.58
C ILE A 84 -8.01 3.14 -13.18
N ASN A 85 -8.91 3.06 -14.16
CA ASN A 85 -10.35 2.94 -13.91
C ASN A 85 -10.74 1.63 -13.21
N SER A 86 -10.05 0.53 -13.53
CA SER A 86 -10.26 -0.77 -12.90
C SER A 86 -9.77 -0.76 -11.45
N SER A 87 -8.57 -0.21 -11.23
CA SER A 87 -7.98 -0.05 -9.91
C SER A 87 -8.84 0.83 -9.00
N LEU A 88 -9.40 1.94 -9.49
CA LEU A 88 -10.28 2.80 -8.70
C LEU A 88 -11.57 2.10 -8.27
N LYS A 89 -12.20 1.34 -9.17
CA LYS A 89 -13.38 0.51 -8.82
C LYS A 89 -13.04 -0.53 -7.75
N PHE A 90 -11.84 -1.10 -7.80
CA PHE A 90 -11.35 -2.05 -6.80
C PHE A 90 -11.06 -1.37 -5.44
N LEU A 91 -10.36 -0.25 -5.45
CA LEU A 91 -10.00 0.50 -4.23
C LEU A 91 -11.21 1.11 -3.51
N ARG A 92 -12.35 1.27 -4.19
CA ARG A 92 -13.65 1.63 -3.58
C ARG A 92 -14.35 0.47 -2.88
N ARG A 93 -14.04 -0.77 -3.26
CA ARG A 93 -14.61 -1.98 -2.65
C ARG A 93 -13.75 -2.52 -1.52
N THR A 94 -12.45 -2.30 -1.61
CA THR A 94 -11.44 -2.90 -0.74
C THR A 94 -10.66 -1.81 -0.02
N GLU A 95 -11.11 -1.42 1.16
CA GLU A 95 -10.55 -0.29 1.92
C GLU A 95 -9.11 -0.54 2.41
N TRP A 96 -8.75 -1.78 2.80
CA TRP A 96 -7.36 -2.10 3.20
C TRP A 96 -6.36 -1.88 2.06
N ALA A 97 -6.79 -2.08 0.80
CA ALA A 97 -5.95 -1.84 -0.37
C ALA A 97 -5.71 -0.35 -0.58
N ARG A 98 -6.71 0.50 -0.29
CA ARG A 98 -6.56 1.96 -0.30
C ARG A 98 -5.51 2.41 0.71
N ALA A 99 -5.63 1.97 1.96
CA ALA A 99 -4.66 2.29 3.01
C ALA A 99 -3.23 1.86 2.64
N LYS A 100 -3.07 0.74 1.92
CA LYS A 100 -1.78 0.25 1.44
C LYS A 100 -1.18 1.13 0.34
N VAL A 101 -2.00 1.57 -0.61
CA VAL A 101 -1.59 2.52 -1.67
C VAL A 101 -1.20 3.86 -1.05
N GLU A 102 -1.97 4.37 -0.09
CA GLU A 102 -1.66 5.62 0.64
C GLU A 102 -0.34 5.50 1.41
N SER A 103 -0.10 4.36 2.08
CA SER A 103 1.15 4.10 2.79
C SER A 103 2.36 4.11 1.86
N LEU A 104 2.23 3.52 0.66
CA LEU A 104 3.28 3.54 -0.35
C LEU A 104 3.51 4.96 -0.88
N TYR A 105 2.44 5.72 -1.10
CA TYR A 105 2.53 7.11 -1.54
C TYR A 105 3.30 7.99 -0.54
N LEU A 106 3.05 7.84 0.76
CA LEU A 106 3.82 8.51 1.81
C LEU A 106 5.32 8.16 1.77
N TYR A 107 5.66 6.90 1.45
CA TYR A 107 7.05 6.50 1.28
C TYR A 107 7.69 7.25 0.10
N VAL A 108 7.03 7.28 -1.06
CA VAL A 108 7.52 7.98 -2.26
C VAL A 108 7.69 9.48 -1.99
N LEU A 109 6.74 10.12 -1.32
CA LEU A 109 6.87 11.54 -0.96
C LEU A 109 8.07 11.83 -0.07
N ARG A 110 8.36 10.94 0.90
CA ARG A 110 9.57 11.06 1.73
C ARG A 110 10.84 10.94 0.90
N GLN A 111 10.87 10.06 -0.10
CA GLN A 111 12.03 9.94 -1.01
C GLN A 111 12.19 11.17 -1.89
N LYS A 112 11.10 11.65 -2.52
CA LYS A 112 11.11 12.88 -3.34
C LYS A 112 11.66 14.08 -2.56
N LYS A 113 11.22 14.27 -1.30
CA LYS A 113 11.73 15.35 -0.42
C LYS A 113 13.22 15.16 -0.05
N LYS A 114 13.69 13.92 0.04
CA LYS A 114 15.11 13.63 0.29
C LYS A 114 15.95 13.98 -0.94
N GLU A 115 15.48 13.62 -2.13
CA GLU A 115 16.13 13.93 -3.41
C GLU A 115 16.18 15.43 -3.71
N GLU A 116 15.17 16.18 -3.29
CA GLU A 116 15.15 17.65 -3.38
C GLU A 116 16.26 18.28 -2.53
N ARG A 117 16.36 17.91 -1.24
CA ARG A 117 17.44 18.39 -0.35
C ARG A 117 18.85 18.01 -0.79
N LEU A 118 18.99 16.92 -1.55
CA LEU A 118 20.29 16.50 -2.08
C LEU A 118 20.70 17.26 -3.34
N ARG A 119 19.74 17.92 -4.01
CA ARG A 119 19.98 18.73 -5.20
C ARG A 119 20.28 20.19 -4.87
N GLU A 120 19.94 20.63 -3.66
CA GLU A 120 20.35 21.91 -3.05
C GLU A 120 21.79 21.82 -2.52
#